data_AF-A0A1F5G4A9-F1
#
_entry.id   AF-A0A1F5G4A9-F1
#
_cell.length_a   1.000
_cell.length_b   1.000
_cell.length_c   1.000
_cell.angle_alpha   90.00
_cell.angle_beta   90.00
_cell.angle_gamma   90.00
#
_symmetry.space_group_name_H-M   'P 1'
#
loop_
_entity.id
_entity.type
_entity.pdbx_description
1 polymer ?
#
loop_
_entity_poly.entity_id
_entity_poly.type
_entity_poly.pdbx_seq_one_letter_code
_entity_poly.pdbx_strand_id
1 'polypeptide(L)'
;MLNKLRNKINYHFFLLGEKQEKGPFEYLKLSMLTLYLKTKNFFLTSDNKAASISYIRFEYFKNKFLRKNFKYVTLKDLYDWTADWLKEIPLDIDIIVAVPRSGLLVGTLISVLRSKPLTTPDLFIKNRYWKSKHMEDQTIKKVFLVDDSTTTGKTIIKNFNLLEKTYPAIKIIKGALIATRDSKPILDTYHKIIPHPRIFEWNIMHGKRFRLAVDLDGVLCEECPPYVDSTESLYIKWISNAKPLRVPGFKIDAIVSNRLESYREVTEKWLEKNNIRYKKLYLWDIDSKFKRKNYAVNKIEHLIKIKPNLYWESDIKQAKLIFEKTKIPTLSIKDNILFS
;
A
#
# COMPACT_ATOMS: atom_id res chain seq x y z
N MET A 1 9.71 42.13 11.56
CA MET A 1 8.88 41.03 11.00
C MET A 1 9.34 39.65 11.47
N LEU A 2 10.66 39.35 11.45
CA LEU A 2 11.26 38.11 11.97
C LEU A 2 10.96 37.83 13.46
N ASN A 3 11.03 38.85 14.33
CA ASN A 3 10.72 38.68 15.77
C ASN A 3 9.24 38.35 16.04
N LYS A 4 8.31 38.88 15.22
CA LYS A 4 6.88 38.54 15.32
C LYS A 4 6.59 37.11 14.86
N LEU A 5 7.32 36.61 13.84
CA LEU A 5 7.25 35.20 13.44
C LEU A 5 7.83 34.27 14.52
N ARG A 6 8.96 34.64 15.12
CA ARG A 6 9.63 33.88 16.18
C ARG A 6 8.70 33.64 17.39
N ASN A 7 7.99 34.68 17.82
CA ASN A 7 7.05 34.58 18.95
C ASN A 7 5.81 33.74 18.63
N LYS A 8 5.25 33.83 17.42
CA LYS A 8 4.10 33.01 17.00
C LYS A 8 4.44 31.53 16.84
N ILE A 9 5.68 31.24 16.43
CA ILE A 9 6.21 29.89 16.27
C ILE A 9 6.51 29.28 17.65
N ASN A 10 7.12 30.04 18.57
CA ASN A 10 7.37 29.59 19.95
C ASN A 10 6.08 29.25 20.72
N TYR A 11 4.99 29.98 20.49
CA TYR A 11 3.68 29.68 21.10
C TYR A 11 3.08 28.35 20.60
N HIS A 12 3.31 28.02 19.33
CA HIS A 12 2.91 26.72 18.77
C HIS A 12 3.78 25.57 19.29
N PHE A 13 5.04 25.85 19.66
CA PHE A 13 5.96 24.89 20.27
C PHE A 13 5.67 24.62 21.75
N PHE A 14 5.13 25.57 22.52
CA PHE A 14 4.68 25.32 23.89
C PHE A 14 3.59 24.25 23.94
N LEU A 15 2.71 24.18 22.93
CA LEU A 15 1.65 23.18 22.81
C LEU A 15 2.14 21.78 22.37
N LEU A 16 3.37 21.66 21.85
CA LEU A 16 3.92 20.41 21.30
C LEU A 16 5.00 19.76 22.19
N GLY A 17 5.29 20.32 23.36
CA GLY A 17 6.07 19.66 24.41
C GLY A 17 7.57 19.46 24.15
N GLU A 18 8.16 20.03 23.09
CA GLU A 18 9.59 19.89 22.79
C GLU A 18 10.41 21.10 23.29
N LYS A 19 11.09 20.95 24.43
CA LYS A 19 12.14 21.88 24.92
C LYS A 19 13.51 21.43 24.43
N GLN A 20 13.90 21.76 23.20
CA GLN A 20 15.32 21.75 22.77
C GLN A 20 15.60 22.96 21.85
N GLU A 21 16.74 23.62 22.05
CA GLU A 21 17.20 24.72 21.19
C GLU A 21 17.58 24.18 19.81
N LYS A 22 16.77 24.52 18.80
CA LYS A 22 16.98 24.11 17.41
C LYS A 22 17.92 25.09 16.71
N GLY A 23 18.90 24.58 15.97
CA GLY A 23 19.86 25.42 15.22
C GLY A 23 19.18 26.24 14.09
N PRO A 24 19.83 27.29 13.56
CA PRO A 24 19.25 28.19 12.54
C PRO A 24 18.78 27.46 11.27
N PHE A 25 19.41 26.35 10.91
CA PHE A 25 19.01 25.51 9.79
C PHE A 25 17.69 24.76 10.03
N GLU A 26 17.38 24.40 11.28
CA GLU A 26 16.09 23.79 11.64
C GLU A 26 14.95 24.81 11.64
N TYR A 27 15.21 26.05 12.06
CA TYR A 27 14.25 27.14 11.96
C TYR A 27 13.87 27.48 10.52
N LEU A 28 14.85 27.52 9.60
CA LEU A 28 14.60 27.72 8.18
C LEU A 28 13.78 26.57 7.58
N LYS A 29 14.03 25.32 7.99
CA LYS A 29 13.24 24.16 7.57
C LYS A 29 11.80 24.24 8.06
N LEU A 30 11.59 24.61 9.33
CA LEU A 30 10.28 24.75 9.94
C LEU A 30 9.47 25.87 9.29
N SER A 31 10.12 27.00 8.96
CA SER A 31 9.46 28.10 8.26
C SER A 31 9.05 27.71 6.83
N MET A 32 9.90 26.99 6.09
CA MET A 32 9.55 26.43 4.77
C MET A 32 8.40 25.41 4.85
N LEU A 33 8.42 24.51 5.84
CA LEU A 33 7.34 23.56 6.06
C LEU A 33 6.03 24.26 6.42
N THR A 34 6.08 25.32 7.24
CA THR A 34 4.92 26.11 7.63
C THR A 34 4.33 26.87 6.43
N LEU A 35 5.18 27.49 5.61
CA LEU A 35 4.77 28.16 4.38
C LEU A 35 4.14 27.16 3.39
N TYR A 36 4.72 25.97 3.28
CA TYR A 36 4.15 24.88 2.51
C TYR A 36 2.76 24.48 3.02
N LEU A 37 2.59 24.23 4.32
CA LEU A 37 1.29 23.83 4.87
C LEU A 37 0.20 24.88 4.58
N LYS A 38 0.55 26.17 4.57
CA LYS A 38 -0.35 27.27 4.22
C LYS A 38 -0.70 27.34 2.73
N THR A 39 0.25 26.99 1.85
CA THR A 39 0.10 27.13 0.39
C THR A 39 -0.21 25.81 -0.32
N LYS A 40 -0.15 24.68 0.40
CA LYS A 40 -0.29 23.32 -0.13
C LYS A 40 -1.53 23.14 -0.99
N ASN A 41 -2.68 23.60 -0.48
CA ASN A 41 -3.96 23.41 -1.16
C ASN A 41 -4.03 24.19 -2.47
N PHE A 42 -3.44 25.38 -2.51
CA PHE A 42 -3.32 26.19 -3.73
C PHE A 42 -2.50 25.45 -4.79
N PHE A 43 -1.33 24.92 -4.43
CA PHE A 43 -0.49 24.18 -5.37
C PHE A 43 -1.06 22.80 -5.78
N LEU A 44 -1.77 22.12 -4.87
CA LEU A 44 -2.43 20.85 -5.14
C LEU A 44 -3.54 21.01 -6.19
N THR A 45 -4.31 22.09 -6.09
CA THR A 45 -5.44 22.41 -6.98
C THR A 45 -5.04 23.13 -8.26
N SER A 46 -3.81 23.65 -8.35
CA SER A 46 -3.32 24.33 -9.55
C SER A 46 -3.18 23.37 -10.73
N ASP A 47 -3.69 23.80 -11.89
CA ASP A 47 -3.48 23.14 -13.18
C ASP A 47 -2.20 23.60 -13.90
N ASN A 48 -1.49 24.60 -13.35
CA ASN A 48 -0.22 25.03 -13.89
C ASN A 48 0.84 23.94 -13.71
N LYS A 49 1.51 23.55 -14.81
CA LYS A 49 2.50 22.46 -14.85
C LYS A 49 3.69 22.71 -13.93
N ALA A 50 4.23 23.94 -13.90
CA ALA A 50 5.36 24.29 -13.05
C ALA A 50 4.98 24.23 -11.56
N ALA A 51 3.82 24.77 -11.20
CA ALA A 51 3.29 24.71 -9.83
C ALA A 51 3.06 23.24 -9.38
N SER A 52 2.53 22.41 -10.29
CA SER A 52 2.30 20.99 -10.07
C SER A 52 3.59 20.20 -9.83
N ILE A 53 4.62 20.43 -10.65
CA ILE A 53 5.93 19.80 -10.48
C ILE A 53 6.56 20.21 -9.15
N SER A 54 6.51 21.51 -8.81
CA SER A 54 7.01 22.03 -7.54
C SER A 54 6.31 21.39 -6.34
N TYR A 55 4.99 21.24 -6.39
CA TYR A 55 4.21 20.53 -5.38
C TYR A 55 4.70 19.09 -5.18
N ILE A 56 4.78 18.32 -6.26
CA ILE A 56 5.13 16.89 -6.18
C ILE A 56 6.55 16.72 -5.64
N ARG A 57 7.50 17.52 -6.14
CA ARG A 57 8.90 17.48 -5.66
C ARG A 57 8.99 17.85 -4.19
N PHE A 58 8.27 18.89 -3.75
CA PHE A 58 8.23 19.25 -2.34
C PHE A 58 7.65 18.12 -1.48
N GLU A 59 6.54 17.51 -1.90
CA GLU A 59 5.96 16.36 -1.18
C GLU A 59 6.95 15.20 -1.08
N TYR A 60 7.68 14.89 -2.14
CA TYR A 60 8.74 13.89 -2.14
C TYR A 60 9.86 14.24 -1.14
N PHE A 61 10.42 15.46 -1.19
CA PHE A 61 11.48 15.87 -0.27
C PHE A 61 11.03 15.90 1.18
N LYS A 62 9.81 16.38 1.45
CA LYS A 62 9.18 16.36 2.77
C LYS A 62 9.05 14.93 3.29
N ASN A 63 8.54 14.00 2.47
CA ASN A 63 8.40 12.61 2.87
C ASN A 63 9.76 11.95 3.12
N LYS A 64 10.75 12.21 2.25
CA LYS A 64 12.13 11.73 2.43
C LYS A 64 12.76 12.27 3.72
N PHE A 65 12.58 13.55 4.00
CA PHE A 65 13.08 14.19 5.22
C PHE A 65 12.44 13.60 6.48
N LEU A 66 11.12 13.41 6.46
CA LEU A 66 10.38 12.79 7.57
C LEU A 66 10.56 11.26 7.65
N ARG A 67 11.38 10.66 6.77
CA ARG A 67 11.56 9.20 6.63
C ARG A 67 10.22 8.46 6.43
N LYS A 68 9.27 9.10 5.75
CA LYS A 68 7.93 8.61 5.38
C LYS A 68 7.88 8.20 3.91
N ASN A 69 8.94 7.59 3.41
CA ASN A 69 8.91 6.99 2.07
C ASN A 69 8.03 5.75 2.08
N PHE A 70 7.38 5.47 0.96
CA PHE A 70 6.61 4.26 0.84
C PHE A 70 7.50 3.04 1.03
N LYS A 71 7.01 2.08 1.81
CA LYS A 71 7.59 0.75 1.91
C LYS A 71 6.65 -0.25 1.27
N TYR A 72 7.14 -0.98 0.28
CA TYR A 72 6.44 -2.11 -0.31
C TYR A 72 6.98 -3.39 0.29
N VAL A 73 6.10 -4.28 0.72
CA VAL A 73 6.44 -5.61 1.22
C VAL A 73 5.80 -6.64 0.34
N THR A 74 6.63 -7.53 -0.19
CA THR A 74 6.23 -8.60 -1.10
C THR A 74 5.84 -9.87 -0.34
N LEU A 75 5.19 -10.80 -1.01
CA LEU A 75 4.95 -12.15 -0.50
C LEU A 75 6.26 -12.89 -0.21
N LYS A 76 7.32 -12.62 -0.99
CA LYS A 76 8.66 -13.15 -0.71
C LYS A 76 9.20 -12.63 0.61
N ASP A 77 9.12 -11.32 0.85
CA ASP A 77 9.52 -10.73 2.14
C ASP A 77 8.71 -11.33 3.29
N LEU A 78 7.38 -11.50 3.12
CA LEU A 78 6.53 -12.12 4.13
C LEU A 78 7.02 -13.53 4.47
N TYR A 79 7.36 -14.35 3.48
CA TYR A 79 7.91 -15.69 3.70
C TYR A 79 9.26 -15.64 4.42
N ASP A 80 10.23 -14.91 3.87
CA ASP A 80 11.61 -14.85 4.39
C ASP A 80 11.62 -14.35 5.84
N TRP A 81 10.83 -13.32 6.13
CA TRP A 81 10.70 -12.74 7.46
C TRP A 81 9.96 -13.66 8.42
N THR A 82 8.95 -14.39 7.96
CA THR A 82 8.25 -15.36 8.82
C THR A 82 9.18 -16.50 9.20
N ALA A 83 9.95 -17.02 8.24
CA ALA A 83 10.93 -18.09 8.48
C ALA A 83 12.01 -17.65 9.47
N ASP A 84 12.53 -16.43 9.34
CA ASP A 84 13.52 -15.88 10.28
C ASP A 84 12.92 -15.64 11.67
N TRP A 85 11.68 -15.12 11.74
CA TRP A 85 10.98 -14.85 13.00
C TRP A 85 10.72 -16.10 13.84
N LEU A 86 10.65 -17.29 13.22
CA LEU A 86 10.49 -18.54 13.96
C LEU A 86 11.51 -18.69 15.09
N LYS A 87 12.74 -18.17 14.94
CA LYS A 87 13.81 -18.24 15.96
C LYS A 87 13.42 -17.57 17.28
N GLU A 88 12.54 -16.58 17.24
CA GLU A 88 12.10 -15.80 18.40
C GLU A 88 10.76 -16.31 18.96
N ILE A 89 10.02 -17.10 18.18
CA ILE A 89 8.73 -17.66 18.60
C ILE A 89 8.97 -18.87 19.52
N PRO A 90 8.36 -18.92 20.72
CA PRO A 90 8.55 -20.03 21.66
C PRO A 90 8.21 -21.40 21.06
N LEU A 91 9.05 -22.40 21.32
CA LEU A 91 8.88 -23.76 20.78
C LEU A 91 7.70 -24.52 21.41
N ASP A 92 7.34 -24.14 22.64
CA ASP A 92 6.30 -24.76 23.46
C ASP A 92 4.89 -24.19 23.20
N ILE A 93 4.68 -23.54 22.04
CA ILE A 93 3.34 -23.16 21.59
C ILE A 93 2.58 -24.43 21.15
N ASP A 94 1.32 -24.53 21.55
CA ASP A 94 0.47 -25.69 21.24
C ASP A 94 -0.35 -25.48 19.97
N ILE A 95 -0.73 -24.24 19.65
CA ILE A 95 -1.57 -23.89 18.51
C ILE A 95 -1.35 -22.44 18.04
N ILE A 96 -1.50 -22.22 16.73
CA ILE A 96 -1.48 -20.91 16.10
C ILE A 96 -2.91 -20.41 15.90
N VAL A 97 -3.25 -19.28 16.49
CA VAL A 97 -4.53 -18.57 16.26
C VAL A 97 -4.24 -17.35 15.40
N ALA A 98 -4.59 -17.41 14.12
CA ALA A 98 -4.27 -16.38 13.16
C ALA A 98 -5.46 -15.46 12.89
N VAL A 99 -5.24 -14.14 12.95
CA VAL A 99 -6.27 -13.12 12.73
C VAL A 99 -6.64 -13.04 11.24
N PRO A 100 -7.90 -13.29 10.84
CA PRO A 100 -8.30 -13.20 9.44
C PRO A 100 -8.37 -11.75 8.92
N ARG A 101 -8.09 -11.49 7.63
CA ARG A 101 -7.69 -12.45 6.58
C ARG A 101 -6.18 -12.53 6.41
N SER A 102 -5.47 -11.40 6.46
CA SER A 102 -4.04 -11.35 6.12
C SER A 102 -3.15 -12.07 7.13
N GLY A 103 -3.50 -12.03 8.42
CA GLY A 103 -2.80 -12.81 9.45
C GLY A 103 -2.83 -14.33 9.23
N LEU A 104 -3.82 -14.86 8.48
CA LEU A 104 -3.83 -16.27 8.07
C LEU A 104 -2.62 -16.64 7.22
N LEU A 105 -2.09 -15.74 6.39
CA LEU A 105 -0.90 -16.01 5.57
C LEU A 105 0.30 -16.34 6.47
N VAL A 106 0.58 -15.45 7.43
CA VAL A 106 1.68 -15.62 8.40
C VAL A 106 1.41 -16.82 9.31
N GLY A 107 0.20 -16.94 9.84
CA GLY A 107 -0.17 -18.05 10.73
C GLY A 107 -0.05 -19.42 10.06
N THR A 108 -0.41 -19.53 8.78
CA THR A 108 -0.30 -20.77 8.00
C THR A 108 1.15 -21.16 7.81
N LEU A 109 2.02 -20.21 7.44
CA LEU A 109 3.46 -20.47 7.33
C LEU A 109 4.05 -20.95 8.65
N ILE A 110 3.72 -20.30 9.77
CA ILE A 110 4.21 -20.71 11.08
C ILE A 110 3.68 -22.10 11.46
N SER A 111 2.39 -22.35 11.25
CA SER A 111 1.74 -23.64 11.51
C SER A 111 2.42 -24.78 10.75
N VAL A 112 2.67 -24.60 9.45
CA VAL A 112 3.33 -25.60 8.61
C VAL A 112 4.78 -25.81 9.03
N LEU A 113 5.56 -24.72 9.16
CA LEU A 113 6.99 -24.80 9.47
C LEU A 113 7.28 -25.32 10.89
N ARG A 114 6.34 -25.17 11.83
CA ARG A 114 6.44 -25.67 13.21
C ARG A 114 5.66 -26.95 13.46
N SER A 115 4.95 -27.47 12.47
CA SER A 115 4.00 -28.58 12.65
C SER A 115 3.08 -28.34 13.84
N LYS A 116 2.39 -27.19 13.86
CA LYS A 116 1.40 -26.84 14.90
C LYS A 116 0.01 -26.71 14.27
N PRO A 117 -1.08 -27.01 15.00
CA PRO A 117 -2.43 -26.73 14.52
C PRO A 117 -2.62 -25.24 14.20
N LEU A 118 -3.57 -24.95 13.32
CA LEU A 118 -3.95 -23.61 12.90
C LEU A 118 -5.44 -23.40 13.17
N THR A 119 -5.80 -22.19 13.60
CA THR A 119 -7.19 -21.76 13.69
C THR A 119 -7.32 -20.25 13.57
N THR A 120 -8.56 -19.75 13.65
CA THR A 120 -8.89 -18.33 13.77
C THR A 120 -9.56 -18.06 15.12
N PRO A 121 -9.59 -16.82 15.62
CA PRO A 121 -10.23 -16.50 16.89
C PRO A 121 -11.67 -17.03 17.00
N ASP A 122 -12.48 -16.84 15.94
CA ASP A 122 -13.89 -17.26 15.93
C ASP A 122 -14.10 -18.79 15.88
N LEU A 123 -13.15 -19.53 15.31
CA LEU A 123 -13.17 -20.99 15.29
C LEU A 123 -12.62 -21.57 16.58
N PHE A 124 -11.59 -20.95 17.15
CA PHE A 124 -10.96 -21.41 18.36
C PHE A 124 -11.93 -21.41 19.54
N ILE A 125 -12.74 -20.36 19.71
CA ILE A 125 -13.79 -20.32 20.75
C ILE A 125 -14.88 -21.40 20.60
N LYS A 126 -14.97 -22.02 19.42
CA LYS A 126 -15.87 -23.15 19.13
C LYS A 126 -15.16 -24.50 19.23
N ASN A 127 -13.93 -24.52 19.76
CA ASN A 127 -13.03 -25.66 19.78
C ASN A 127 -12.82 -26.29 18.39
N ARG A 128 -12.68 -25.45 17.36
CA ARG A 128 -12.41 -25.88 15.98
C ARG A 128 -11.05 -25.38 15.52
N TYR A 129 -10.27 -26.28 14.94
CA TYR A 129 -8.95 -25.99 14.39
C TYR A 129 -8.58 -27.03 13.33
N TRP A 130 -7.63 -26.68 12.48
CA TRP A 130 -7.04 -27.57 11.48
C TRP A 130 -5.74 -28.15 12.02
N LYS A 131 -5.55 -29.47 11.88
CA LYS A 131 -4.29 -30.16 12.20
C LYS A 131 -3.99 -31.25 11.16
N SER A 132 -2.73 -31.68 11.12
CA SER A 132 -2.34 -32.88 10.36
C SER A 132 -2.95 -34.14 11.00
N LYS A 133 -3.30 -35.13 10.18
CA LYS A 133 -3.76 -36.46 10.65
C LYS A 133 -2.72 -37.20 11.50
N HIS A 134 -1.44 -36.83 11.34
CA HIS A 134 -0.32 -37.43 12.07
C HIS A 134 -0.06 -36.76 13.43
N MET A 135 -0.86 -35.76 13.80
CA MET A 135 -0.70 -35.03 15.05
C MET A 135 -1.67 -35.55 16.10
N GLU A 136 -1.12 -35.97 17.23
CA GLU A 136 -1.89 -36.39 18.39
C GLU A 136 -2.70 -35.22 18.96
N ASP A 137 -3.82 -35.54 19.59
CA ASP A 137 -4.55 -34.56 20.37
C ASP A 137 -3.80 -34.23 21.65
N GLN A 138 -3.71 -32.93 21.95
CA GLN A 138 -3.05 -32.43 23.14
C GLN A 138 -3.90 -31.37 23.81
N THR A 139 -3.73 -31.24 25.12
CA THR A 139 -4.36 -30.15 25.86
C THR A 139 -3.67 -28.84 25.50
N ILE A 140 -4.44 -27.87 25.01
CA ILE A 140 -3.93 -26.55 24.63
C ILE A 140 -3.75 -25.71 25.90
N LYS A 141 -2.51 -25.31 26.19
CA LYS A 141 -2.14 -24.46 27.32
C LYS A 141 -1.50 -23.14 26.88
N LYS A 142 -0.85 -23.11 25.72
CA LYS A 142 -0.15 -21.95 25.18
C LYS A 142 -0.52 -21.69 23.72
N VAL A 143 -1.06 -20.50 23.48
CA VAL A 143 -1.56 -20.05 22.18
C VAL A 143 -0.67 -18.95 21.62
N PHE A 144 -0.39 -19.02 20.32
CA PHE A 144 0.19 -17.90 19.59
C PHE A 144 -0.88 -17.18 18.77
N LEU A 145 -1.32 -16.02 19.25
CA LEU A 145 -2.25 -15.13 18.54
C LEU A 145 -1.45 -14.23 17.61
N VAL A 146 -1.59 -14.43 16.29
CA VAL A 146 -0.73 -13.78 15.29
C VAL A 146 -1.53 -12.98 14.25
N ASP A 147 -0.98 -11.84 13.86
CA ASP A 147 -1.44 -11.03 12.73
C ASP A 147 -0.31 -10.74 11.72
N ASP A 148 -0.65 -10.35 10.49
CA ASP A 148 0.35 -9.99 9.48
C ASP A 148 1.01 -8.66 9.83
N SER A 149 0.20 -7.70 10.26
CA SER A 149 0.67 -6.38 10.61
C SER A 149 -0.19 -5.70 11.67
N THR A 150 0.46 -5.01 12.60
CA THR A 150 -0.21 -4.22 13.63
C THR A 150 0.13 -2.73 13.52
N THR A 151 -0.88 -1.86 13.60
CA THR A 151 -0.70 -0.39 13.68
C THR A 151 -1.12 0.13 15.05
N THR A 152 -2.41 0.08 15.38
CA THR A 152 -2.93 0.61 16.65
C THR A 152 -3.11 -0.47 17.71
N GLY A 153 -2.97 -1.76 17.34
CA GLY A 153 -3.23 -2.89 18.24
C GLY A 153 -4.71 -3.22 18.47
N LYS A 154 -5.66 -2.39 18.00
CA LYS A 154 -7.09 -2.59 18.28
C LYS A 154 -7.61 -3.99 17.94
N THR A 155 -7.25 -4.51 16.76
CA THR A 155 -7.70 -5.83 16.31
C THR A 155 -7.10 -6.96 17.15
N ILE A 156 -5.78 -6.93 17.40
CA ILE A 156 -5.13 -8.00 18.16
C ILE A 156 -5.57 -7.98 19.64
N ILE A 157 -5.77 -6.80 20.24
CA ILE A 157 -6.31 -6.65 21.60
C ILE A 157 -7.74 -7.18 21.68
N LYS A 158 -8.60 -6.84 20.70
CA LYS A 158 -9.97 -7.36 20.66
C LYS A 158 -9.99 -8.89 20.67
N ASN A 159 -9.16 -9.51 19.84
CA ASN A 159 -9.07 -10.98 19.78
C ASN A 159 -8.44 -11.56 21.05
N PHE A 160 -7.40 -10.93 21.60
CA PHE A 160 -6.81 -11.34 22.87
C PHE A 160 -7.86 -11.36 23.99
N ASN A 161 -8.61 -10.27 24.17
CA ASN A 161 -9.66 -10.18 25.21
C ASN A 161 -10.77 -11.23 25.01
N LEU A 162 -11.14 -11.52 23.76
CA LEU A 162 -12.11 -12.58 23.43
C LEU A 162 -11.60 -13.95 23.90
N LEU A 163 -10.35 -14.27 23.60
CA LEU A 163 -9.74 -15.55 23.95
C LEU A 163 -9.50 -15.67 25.45
N GLU A 164 -8.98 -14.62 26.09
CA GLU A 164 -8.73 -14.58 27.54
C GLU A 164 -10.03 -14.75 28.33
N LYS A 165 -11.12 -14.10 27.90
CA LYS A 165 -12.44 -14.27 28.52
C LYS A 165 -12.98 -15.70 28.36
N THR A 166 -12.75 -16.33 27.21
CA THR A 166 -13.28 -17.67 26.91
C THR A 166 -12.45 -18.76 27.59
N TYR A 167 -11.14 -18.56 27.70
CA TYR A 167 -10.17 -19.51 28.20
C TYR A 167 -9.20 -18.83 29.18
N PRO A 168 -9.61 -18.53 30.42
CA PRO A 168 -8.78 -17.75 31.35
C PRO A 168 -7.50 -18.46 31.80
N ALA A 169 -7.43 -19.79 31.67
CA ALA A 169 -6.28 -20.60 32.07
C ALA A 169 -5.21 -20.77 30.98
N ILE A 170 -5.47 -20.37 29.72
CA ILE A 170 -4.49 -20.51 28.64
C ILE A 170 -3.58 -19.29 28.59
N LYS A 171 -2.30 -19.52 28.35
CA LYS A 171 -1.33 -18.46 28.10
C LYS A 171 -1.40 -18.02 26.65
N ILE A 172 -1.67 -16.74 26.39
CA ILE A 172 -1.75 -16.19 25.03
C ILE A 172 -0.56 -15.29 24.77
N ILE A 173 0.18 -15.57 23.70
CA ILE A 173 1.29 -14.78 23.20
C ILE A 173 0.84 -14.02 21.96
N LYS A 174 0.90 -12.70 22.00
CA LYS A 174 0.51 -11.78 20.93
C LYS A 174 1.70 -11.50 20.02
N GLY A 175 1.60 -11.88 18.76
CA GLY A 175 2.62 -11.68 17.75
C GLY A 175 2.12 -10.89 16.55
N ALA A 176 3.00 -10.13 15.91
CA ALA A 176 2.76 -9.68 14.54
C ALA A 176 4.05 -9.68 13.72
N LEU A 177 3.99 -10.13 12.46
CA LEU A 177 5.17 -10.13 11.60
C LEU A 177 5.70 -8.69 11.41
N ILE A 178 4.81 -7.74 11.16
CA ILE A 178 5.14 -6.34 10.92
C ILE A 178 4.45 -5.43 11.94
N ALA A 179 5.21 -4.72 12.75
CA ALA A 179 4.70 -3.77 13.72
C ALA A 179 5.06 -2.32 13.37
N THR A 180 4.39 -1.38 14.03
CA THR A 180 4.81 0.01 14.17
C THR A 180 5.46 0.25 15.52
N ARG A 181 6.12 1.41 15.68
CA ARG A 181 6.61 1.84 17.00
C ARG A 181 5.49 1.92 18.02
N ASP A 182 4.32 2.41 17.62
CA ASP A 182 3.17 2.60 18.51
C ASP A 182 2.54 1.28 18.95
N SER A 183 2.58 0.24 18.09
CA SER A 183 2.07 -1.08 18.44
C SER A 183 3.05 -1.97 19.19
N LYS A 184 4.34 -1.60 19.23
CA LYS A 184 5.38 -2.41 19.86
C LYS A 184 5.05 -2.78 21.33
N PRO A 185 4.58 -1.86 22.19
CA PRO A 185 4.29 -2.18 23.59
C PRO A 185 3.11 -3.15 23.80
N ILE A 186 2.30 -3.37 22.76
CA ILE A 186 1.09 -4.21 22.81
C ILE A 186 1.43 -5.68 22.49
N LEU A 187 2.56 -5.91 21.81
CA LEU A 187 2.95 -7.21 21.29
C LEU A 187 3.98 -7.86 22.20
N ASP A 188 3.86 -9.17 22.41
CA ASP A 188 4.84 -9.97 23.14
C ASP A 188 6.05 -10.29 22.23
N THR A 189 5.83 -10.41 20.92
CA THR A 189 6.89 -10.57 19.91
C THR A 189 6.50 -9.98 18.55
N TYR A 190 7.49 -9.56 17.76
CA TYR A 190 7.31 -9.06 16.40
C TYR A 190 8.63 -9.15 15.63
N HIS A 191 8.58 -9.18 14.29
CA HIS A 191 9.81 -9.32 13.49
C HIS A 191 10.34 -8.00 12.89
N LYS A 192 9.50 -7.24 12.16
CA LYS A 192 9.92 -5.96 11.55
C LYS A 192 9.16 -4.77 12.12
N ILE A 193 9.85 -3.64 12.26
CA ILE A 193 9.21 -2.32 12.51
C ILE A 193 9.19 -1.54 11.19
N ILE A 194 8.01 -1.35 10.60
CA ILE A 194 7.85 -0.63 9.33
C ILE A 194 6.88 0.54 9.54
N PRO A 195 7.33 1.81 9.45
CA PRO A 195 6.45 2.96 9.62
C PRO A 195 5.50 3.15 8.42
N HIS A 196 4.52 4.04 8.57
CA HIS A 196 3.67 4.50 7.47
C HIS A 196 4.38 5.57 6.61
N PRO A 197 4.07 5.67 5.30
CA PRO A 197 3.14 4.85 4.54
C PRO A 197 3.76 3.52 4.10
N ARG A 198 2.97 2.45 4.15
CA ARG A 198 3.38 1.11 3.70
C ARG A 198 2.28 0.42 2.90
N ILE A 199 2.69 -0.41 1.96
CA ILE A 199 1.85 -1.16 1.04
C ILE A 199 2.27 -2.63 1.15
N PHE A 200 1.30 -3.51 1.20
CA PHE A 200 1.51 -4.94 1.23
C PHE A 200 0.91 -5.55 -0.02
N GLU A 201 1.69 -6.40 -0.71
CA GLU A 201 1.27 -7.08 -1.94
C GLU A 201 -0.09 -7.78 -1.76
N TRP A 202 -0.24 -8.56 -0.69
CA TRP A 202 -1.46 -9.33 -0.40
C TRP A 202 -2.69 -8.49 -0.02
N ASN A 203 -2.55 -7.19 0.18
CA ASN A 203 -3.64 -6.29 0.58
C ASN A 203 -3.89 -5.16 -0.43
N ILE A 204 -3.11 -5.10 -1.51
CA ILE A 204 -3.13 -3.98 -2.44
C ILE A 204 -4.48 -3.80 -3.16
N MET A 205 -5.27 -4.86 -3.24
CA MET A 205 -6.57 -4.91 -3.93
C MET A 205 -7.79 -4.59 -3.04
N HIS A 206 -7.64 -4.57 -1.72
CA HIS A 206 -8.78 -4.58 -0.79
C HIS A 206 -9.08 -3.23 -0.14
N GLY A 207 -8.13 -2.31 -0.12
CA GLY A 207 -8.33 -1.02 0.56
C GLY A 207 -7.44 0.06 -0.02
N LYS A 208 -8.02 1.24 -0.20
CA LYS A 208 -7.31 2.40 -0.71
C LYS A 208 -7.10 3.41 0.40
N ARG A 209 -5.85 3.55 0.83
CA ARG A 209 -5.42 4.52 1.87
C ARG A 209 -4.90 5.83 1.31
N PHE A 210 -4.68 5.89 0.00
CA PHE A 210 -4.03 7.00 -0.67
C PHE A 210 -4.70 7.33 -1.99
N ARG A 211 -4.43 8.52 -2.54
CA ARG A 211 -4.87 8.85 -3.89
C ARG A 211 -4.12 7.98 -4.90
N LEU A 212 -4.86 7.16 -5.66
CA LEU A 212 -4.31 6.14 -6.55
C LEU A 212 -4.67 6.43 -8.00
N ALA A 213 -3.65 6.52 -8.84
CA ALA A 213 -3.78 6.38 -10.28
C ALA A 213 -3.26 5.02 -10.72
N VAL A 214 -3.79 4.45 -11.81
CA VAL A 214 -3.34 3.17 -12.35
C VAL A 214 -3.29 3.22 -13.87
N ASP A 215 -2.38 2.47 -14.47
CA ASP A 215 -2.50 2.10 -15.87
C ASP A 215 -3.68 1.14 -16.07
N LEU A 216 -4.13 1.02 -17.31
CA LEU A 216 -5.18 0.08 -17.71
C LEU A 216 -4.56 -1.22 -18.24
N ASP A 217 -3.82 -1.13 -19.34
CA ASP A 217 -3.27 -2.28 -20.06
C ASP A 217 -2.08 -2.88 -19.28
N GLY A 218 -2.10 -4.19 -19.04
CA GLY A 218 -1.12 -4.90 -18.21
C GLY A 218 -1.30 -4.77 -16.70
N VAL A 219 -2.17 -3.86 -16.25
CA VAL A 219 -2.51 -3.67 -14.83
C VAL A 219 -3.91 -4.19 -14.53
N LEU A 220 -4.94 -3.55 -15.11
CA LEU A 220 -6.35 -3.88 -14.91
C LEU A 220 -6.84 -4.94 -15.91
N CYS A 221 -6.34 -4.90 -17.15
CA CYS A 221 -6.55 -5.94 -18.17
C CYS A 221 -5.23 -6.44 -18.72
N GLU A 222 -5.27 -7.50 -19.53
CA GLU A 222 -4.10 -7.96 -20.28
C GLU A 222 -3.58 -6.90 -21.25
N GLU A 223 -2.34 -7.05 -21.72
CA GLU A 223 -1.76 -6.18 -22.75
C GLU A 223 -2.25 -6.60 -24.14
N CYS A 224 -2.52 -5.61 -25.00
CA CYS A 224 -2.89 -5.90 -26.37
C CYS A 224 -1.69 -6.50 -27.12
N PRO A 225 -1.85 -7.67 -27.78
CA PRO A 225 -0.80 -8.18 -28.64
C PRO A 225 -0.47 -7.20 -29.78
N PRO A 226 0.81 -7.01 -30.16
CA PRO A 226 1.19 -6.06 -31.20
C PRO A 226 0.50 -6.27 -32.55
N TYR A 227 0.26 -7.53 -32.94
CA TYR A 227 -0.42 -7.88 -34.20
C TYR A 227 -1.92 -7.53 -34.20
N VAL A 228 -2.54 -7.36 -33.02
CA VAL A 228 -3.92 -6.91 -32.88
C VAL A 228 -3.99 -5.37 -32.89
N ASP A 229 -3.02 -4.70 -32.27
CA ASP A 229 -2.97 -3.23 -32.20
C ASP A 229 -2.77 -2.58 -33.58
N SER A 230 -2.22 -3.31 -34.55
CA SER A 230 -2.00 -2.82 -35.93
C SER A 230 -3.26 -2.68 -36.76
N THR A 231 -4.37 -3.33 -36.39
CA THR A 231 -5.63 -3.32 -37.15
C THR A 231 -6.76 -2.75 -36.30
N GLU A 232 -7.40 -1.69 -36.78
CA GLU A 232 -8.38 -0.92 -36.01
C GLU A 232 -9.57 -1.76 -35.52
N SER A 233 -10.17 -2.54 -36.42
CA SER A 233 -11.33 -3.39 -36.10
C SER A 233 -10.97 -4.51 -35.10
N LEU A 234 -9.78 -5.11 -35.24
CA LEU A 234 -9.29 -6.11 -34.29
C LEU A 234 -9.02 -5.49 -32.93
N TYR A 235 -8.47 -4.27 -32.89
CA TYR A 235 -8.19 -3.56 -31.65
C TYR A 235 -9.46 -3.21 -30.87
N ILE A 236 -10.50 -2.70 -31.54
CA ILE A 236 -11.79 -2.41 -30.90
C ILE A 236 -12.43 -3.69 -30.34
N LYS A 237 -12.38 -4.77 -31.12
CA LYS A 237 -12.85 -6.09 -30.67
C LYS A 237 -12.06 -6.59 -29.48
N TRP A 238 -10.75 -6.37 -29.45
CA TRP A 238 -9.90 -6.71 -28.32
C TRP A 238 -10.24 -5.89 -27.08
N ILE A 239 -10.42 -4.57 -27.18
CA ILE A 239 -10.80 -3.74 -26.02
C ILE A 239 -12.06 -4.28 -25.36
N SER A 240 -13.07 -4.67 -26.16
CA SER A 240 -14.35 -5.17 -25.65
C SER A 240 -14.24 -6.52 -24.92
N ASN A 241 -13.18 -7.28 -25.18
CA ASN A 241 -13.01 -8.67 -24.73
C ASN A 241 -11.73 -8.93 -23.94
N ALA A 242 -10.88 -7.92 -23.73
CA ALA A 242 -9.62 -8.05 -23.03
C ALA A 242 -9.84 -8.71 -21.65
N LYS A 243 -9.04 -9.70 -21.32
CA LYS A 243 -9.16 -10.43 -20.06
C LYS A 243 -8.87 -9.50 -18.86
N PRO A 244 -9.75 -9.39 -17.86
CA PRO A 244 -9.44 -8.67 -16.64
C PRO A 244 -8.32 -9.39 -15.87
N LEU A 245 -7.34 -8.63 -15.39
CA LEU A 245 -6.25 -9.14 -14.55
C LEU A 245 -6.45 -8.77 -13.08
N ARG A 246 -6.80 -7.52 -12.82
CA ARG A 246 -6.94 -6.97 -11.47
C ARG A 246 -8.19 -6.11 -11.40
N VAL A 247 -9.12 -6.50 -10.52
CA VAL A 247 -10.37 -5.76 -10.28
C VAL A 247 -10.35 -5.27 -8.82
N PRO A 248 -9.88 -4.04 -8.55
CA PRO A 248 -9.82 -3.52 -7.19
C PRO A 248 -11.20 -3.46 -6.53
N GLY A 249 -11.29 -3.88 -5.26
CA GLY A 249 -12.52 -3.84 -4.47
C GLY A 249 -12.96 -2.42 -4.07
N PHE A 250 -12.33 -1.38 -4.60
CA PHE A 250 -12.54 0.03 -4.25
C PHE A 250 -12.58 0.91 -5.50
N LYS A 251 -13.05 2.16 -5.35
CA LYS A 251 -13.07 3.16 -6.43
C LYS A 251 -11.69 3.78 -6.66
N ILE A 252 -11.12 3.58 -7.85
CA ILE A 252 -9.84 4.14 -8.32
C ILE A 252 -9.99 5.67 -8.54
N ASP A 253 -8.96 6.50 -8.25
CA ASP A 253 -9.12 7.96 -8.50
C ASP A 253 -8.91 8.33 -9.95
N ALA A 254 -7.94 7.71 -10.60
CA ALA A 254 -7.67 7.96 -12.01
C ALA A 254 -7.18 6.68 -12.69
N ILE A 255 -7.69 6.42 -13.88
CA ILE A 255 -7.07 5.50 -14.81
C ILE A 255 -6.35 6.37 -15.85
N VAL A 256 -5.09 6.07 -16.13
CA VAL A 256 -4.26 6.80 -17.10
C VAL A 256 -3.74 5.77 -18.10
N SER A 257 -4.26 5.79 -19.32
CA SER A 257 -3.91 4.81 -20.37
C SER A 257 -3.42 5.52 -21.63
N ASN A 258 -2.64 4.79 -22.43
CA ASN A 258 -2.22 5.22 -23.76
C ASN A 258 -3.16 4.75 -24.88
N ARG A 259 -4.31 4.14 -24.55
CA ARG A 259 -5.44 4.04 -25.47
C ARG A 259 -5.84 5.44 -25.93
N LEU A 260 -6.29 5.56 -27.18
CA LEU A 260 -6.73 6.86 -27.72
C LEU A 260 -8.11 7.26 -27.18
N GLU A 261 -8.38 8.56 -27.14
CA GLU A 261 -9.70 9.11 -26.80
C GLU A 261 -10.81 8.58 -27.72
N SER A 262 -10.51 8.27 -28.98
CA SER A 262 -11.46 7.64 -29.92
C SER A 262 -11.98 6.28 -29.43
N TYR A 263 -11.29 5.61 -28.49
CA TYR A 263 -11.73 4.35 -27.88
C TYR A 263 -12.41 4.50 -26.53
N ARG A 264 -12.78 5.73 -26.13
CA ARG A 264 -13.38 5.99 -24.83
C ARG A 264 -14.61 5.14 -24.59
N GLU A 265 -15.58 5.20 -25.48
CA GLU A 265 -16.87 4.52 -25.30
C GLU A 265 -16.70 3.01 -25.09
N VAL A 266 -15.89 2.35 -25.95
CA VAL A 266 -15.65 0.91 -25.85
C VAL A 266 -14.82 0.56 -24.60
N THR A 267 -13.91 1.44 -24.17
CA THR A 267 -13.13 1.25 -22.94
C THR A 267 -14.00 1.39 -21.69
N GLU A 268 -14.90 2.38 -21.65
CA GLU A 268 -15.81 2.61 -20.53
C GLU A 268 -16.83 1.47 -20.39
N LYS A 269 -17.40 0.98 -21.51
CA LYS A 269 -18.24 -0.23 -21.53
C LYS A 269 -17.50 -1.46 -20.97
N TRP A 270 -16.23 -1.63 -21.33
CA TRP A 270 -15.42 -2.72 -20.79
C TRP A 270 -15.17 -2.57 -19.28
N LEU A 271 -14.87 -1.35 -18.81
CA LEU A 271 -14.66 -1.06 -17.39
C LEU A 271 -15.91 -1.37 -16.55
N GLU A 272 -17.08 -0.96 -17.04
CA GLU A 272 -18.37 -1.23 -16.41
C GLU A 272 -18.69 -2.73 -16.36
N LYS A 273 -18.57 -3.42 -17.51
CA LYS A 273 -18.78 -4.87 -17.62
C LYS A 273 -17.93 -5.68 -16.63
N ASN A 274 -16.73 -5.20 -16.32
CA ASN A 274 -15.80 -5.87 -15.40
C ASN A 274 -15.83 -5.33 -13.96
N ASN A 275 -16.86 -4.55 -13.60
CA ASN A 275 -17.05 -3.98 -12.26
C ASN A 275 -15.89 -3.10 -11.76
N ILE A 276 -15.16 -2.46 -12.67
CA ILE A 276 -14.05 -1.56 -12.32
C ILE A 276 -14.60 -0.16 -12.08
N ARG A 277 -14.58 0.27 -10.81
CA ARG A 277 -15.05 1.59 -10.40
C ARG A 277 -13.91 2.60 -10.39
N TYR A 278 -14.10 3.74 -11.06
CA TYR A 278 -13.10 4.81 -11.14
C TYR A 278 -13.75 6.20 -11.07
N LYS A 279 -12.98 7.25 -10.78
CA LYS A 279 -13.48 8.65 -10.79
C LYS A 279 -13.20 9.37 -12.11
N LYS A 280 -12.01 9.19 -12.69
CA LYS A 280 -11.62 9.82 -13.96
C LYS A 280 -10.85 8.85 -14.84
N LEU A 281 -11.11 8.89 -16.15
CA LEU A 281 -10.40 8.13 -17.17
C LEU A 281 -9.68 9.11 -18.11
N TYR A 282 -8.35 9.04 -18.12
CA TYR A 282 -7.48 9.82 -18.97
C TYR A 282 -6.96 8.92 -20.09
N LEU A 283 -7.39 9.19 -21.32
CA LEU A 283 -6.89 8.54 -22.52
C LEU A 283 -6.01 9.53 -23.30
N TRP A 284 -5.30 9.02 -24.30
CA TRP A 284 -4.40 9.82 -25.10
C TRP A 284 -5.17 10.53 -26.23
N ASP A 285 -5.27 11.85 -26.13
CA ASP A 285 -5.95 12.68 -27.12
C ASP A 285 -5.02 13.03 -28.30
N ILE A 286 -4.90 12.11 -29.25
CA ILE A 286 -4.20 12.29 -30.53
C ILE A 286 -4.99 11.62 -31.65
N ASP A 287 -4.86 12.16 -32.88
CA ASP A 287 -5.65 11.71 -34.04
C ASP A 287 -5.42 10.25 -34.45
N SER A 288 -4.25 9.68 -34.14
CA SER A 288 -3.89 8.35 -34.63
C SER A 288 -2.79 7.68 -33.80
N LYS A 289 -2.80 6.34 -33.76
CA LYS A 289 -1.78 5.52 -33.11
C LYS A 289 -0.38 5.77 -33.67
N PHE A 290 -0.24 6.11 -34.95
CA PHE A 290 1.05 6.41 -35.58
C PHE A 290 1.74 7.65 -34.99
N LYS A 291 0.97 8.55 -34.34
CA LYS A 291 1.51 9.73 -33.66
C LYS A 291 1.94 9.42 -32.22
N ARG A 292 1.71 8.20 -31.71
CA ARG A 292 2.21 7.77 -30.40
C ARG A 292 3.73 7.83 -30.40
N LYS A 293 4.27 8.61 -29.47
CA LYS A 293 5.71 8.67 -29.20
C LYS A 293 6.01 7.83 -27.98
N ASN A 294 6.85 8.34 -27.08
CA ASN A 294 7.18 7.69 -25.83
C ASN A 294 5.94 7.57 -24.93
N TYR A 295 5.46 6.33 -24.76
CA TYR A 295 4.30 5.95 -23.93
C TYR A 295 4.36 6.49 -22.50
N ALA A 296 5.54 6.61 -21.89
CA ALA A 296 5.67 7.15 -20.55
C ALA A 296 5.42 8.67 -20.50
N VAL A 297 5.71 9.40 -21.58
CA VAL A 297 5.60 10.87 -21.61
C VAL A 297 4.15 11.30 -21.46
N ASN A 298 3.22 10.68 -22.19
CA ASN A 298 1.79 10.98 -22.07
C ASN A 298 1.29 10.74 -20.62
N LYS A 299 1.61 9.58 -20.07
CA LYS A 299 1.30 9.24 -18.67
C LYS A 299 1.87 10.27 -17.69
N ILE A 300 3.13 10.69 -17.85
CA ILE A 300 3.79 11.70 -17.00
C ILE A 300 2.99 13.02 -17.00
N GLU A 301 2.50 13.48 -18.14
CA GLU A 301 1.76 14.74 -18.22
C GLU A 301 0.44 14.69 -17.44
N HIS A 302 -0.31 13.60 -17.58
CA HIS A 302 -1.51 13.37 -16.77
C HIS A 302 -1.18 13.22 -15.29
N LEU A 303 -0.14 12.46 -14.94
CA LEU A 303 0.25 12.24 -13.55
C LEU A 303 0.70 13.52 -12.84
N ILE A 304 1.36 14.45 -13.55
CA ILE A 304 1.71 15.78 -13.00
C ILE A 304 0.44 16.58 -12.67
N LYS A 305 -0.59 16.52 -13.52
CA LYS A 305 -1.86 17.21 -13.26
C LYS A 305 -2.62 16.56 -12.11
N ILE A 306 -2.72 15.22 -12.13
CA ILE A 306 -3.44 14.42 -11.14
C ILE A 306 -2.76 14.49 -9.78
N LYS A 307 -1.42 14.46 -9.69
CA LYS A 307 -0.66 14.44 -8.43
C LYS A 307 -1.10 13.30 -7.49
N PRO A 308 -1.20 12.03 -7.96
CA PRO A 308 -1.55 10.92 -7.09
C PRO A 308 -0.44 10.65 -6.05
N ASN A 309 -0.79 9.95 -4.98
CA ASN A 309 0.20 9.51 -3.99
C ASN A 309 0.95 8.26 -4.43
N LEU A 310 0.31 7.43 -5.27
CA LEU A 310 0.84 6.19 -5.79
C LEU A 310 0.33 6.00 -7.23
N TYR A 311 1.17 5.46 -8.10
CA TYR A 311 0.82 5.02 -9.43
C TYR A 311 1.15 3.53 -9.63
N TRP A 312 0.26 2.77 -10.28
CA TRP A 312 0.54 1.40 -10.71
C TRP A 312 0.81 1.36 -12.20
N GLU A 313 1.93 0.75 -12.56
CA GLU A 313 2.41 0.60 -13.92
C GLU A 313 2.71 -0.88 -14.18
N SER A 314 2.53 -1.36 -15.41
CA SER A 314 2.85 -2.76 -15.75
C SER A 314 4.31 -2.95 -16.13
N ASP A 315 4.93 -1.96 -16.78
CA ASP A 315 6.30 -2.03 -17.28
C ASP A 315 7.30 -1.37 -16.33
N ILE A 316 8.33 -2.11 -15.92
CA ILE A 316 9.35 -1.62 -14.98
C ILE A 316 10.13 -0.41 -15.50
N LYS A 317 10.39 -0.32 -16.81
CA LYS A 317 11.17 0.79 -17.40
C LYS A 317 10.33 2.07 -17.38
N GLN A 318 9.04 1.98 -17.73
CA GLN A 318 8.08 3.08 -17.60
C GLN A 318 7.91 3.48 -16.14
N ALA A 319 7.75 2.52 -15.23
CA ALA A 319 7.61 2.78 -13.80
C ALA A 319 8.79 3.58 -13.24
N LYS A 320 10.02 3.15 -13.57
CA LYS A 320 11.26 3.85 -13.20
C LYS A 320 11.30 5.26 -13.79
N LEU A 321 11.05 5.40 -15.10
CA LEU A 321 11.09 6.68 -15.79
C LEU A 321 10.06 7.68 -15.23
N ILE A 322 8.84 7.22 -14.96
CA ILE A 322 7.77 8.01 -14.34
C ILE A 322 8.23 8.53 -12.98
N PHE A 323 8.76 7.65 -12.11
CA PHE A 323 9.28 8.07 -10.81
C PHE A 323 10.46 9.05 -10.96
N GLU A 324 11.40 8.81 -11.87
CA GLU A 324 12.55 9.67 -12.08
C GLU A 324 12.14 11.10 -12.48
N LYS A 325 11.16 11.22 -13.38
CA LYS A 325 10.69 12.50 -13.91
C LYS A 325 9.72 13.23 -12.98
N THR A 326 8.86 12.48 -12.28
CA THR A 326 7.79 13.08 -11.46
C THR A 326 8.07 13.07 -9.96
N LYS A 327 8.80 12.07 -9.46
CA LYS A 327 8.92 11.72 -8.03
C LYS A 327 7.62 11.22 -7.38
N ILE A 328 6.64 10.83 -8.19
CA ILE A 328 5.45 10.10 -7.72
C ILE A 328 5.86 8.64 -7.48
N PRO A 329 5.64 8.09 -6.26
CA PRO A 329 5.86 6.68 -6.00
C PRO A 329 5.15 5.81 -7.03
N THR A 330 5.90 4.94 -7.71
CA THR A 330 5.39 4.15 -8.82
C THR A 330 5.73 2.68 -8.62
N LEU A 331 4.70 1.83 -8.57
CA LEU A 331 4.82 0.39 -8.41
C LEU A 331 4.75 -0.27 -9.78
N SER A 332 5.81 -0.98 -10.18
CA SER A 332 5.70 -1.98 -11.23
C SER A 332 4.94 -3.19 -10.67
N ILE A 333 3.69 -3.36 -11.07
CA ILE A 333 2.80 -4.37 -10.49
C ILE A 333 3.13 -5.80 -10.97
N LYS A 334 3.79 -5.94 -12.13
CA LYS A 334 4.24 -7.24 -12.65
C LYS A 334 5.51 -7.71 -11.95
N ASP A 335 6.46 -6.80 -11.74
CA ASP A 335 7.77 -7.12 -11.16
C ASP A 335 7.79 -7.00 -9.64
N ASN A 336 6.71 -6.51 -9.02
CA ASN A 336 6.64 -6.27 -7.57
C ASN A 336 7.73 -5.31 -7.05
N ILE A 337 8.09 -4.30 -7.85
CA ILE A 337 9.13 -3.30 -7.52
C ILE A 337 8.52 -1.91 -7.40
N LEU A 338 8.71 -1.29 -6.23
CA LEU A 338 8.31 0.09 -5.97
C LEU A 338 9.49 1.05 -6.10
N PHE A 339 9.31 2.09 -6.93
CA PHE A 339 10.20 3.25 -6.98
C PHE A 339 9.61 4.36 -6.10
N SER A 340 10.28 4.77 -5.01
CA SER A 340 9.75 5.74 -4.04
C SER A 340 10.80 6.54 -3.27
#